data_AF-J0H7F8-F1
#
_entry.id   AF-J0H7F8-F1
#
_cell.length_a   1.000
_cell.length_b   1.000
_cell.length_c   1.000
_cell.angle_alpha   90.00
_cell.angle_beta   90.00
_cell.angle_gamma   90.00
#
_symmetry.space_group_name_H-M   'P 1'
#
loop_
_entity.id
_entity.type
_entity.pdbx_description
1 polymer ?
#
loop_
_entity_poly.entity_id
_entity_poly.type
_entity_poly.pdbx_seq_one_letter_code
_entity_poly.pdbx_strand_id
1 'polypeptide(L)' 'MAPFQTAQHVFDEVELALCQRVFDRVSSLKRVTRDAEREELASRIIQSFRHGVKDEESLVRLFI' A
#
# COMPACT_ATOMS: atom_id res chain seq x y z
N MET A 1 17.93 -8.13 19.69
CA MET A 1 16.59 -7.56 19.41
C MET A 1 16.77 -6.52 18.31
N ALA A 2 16.29 -6.79 17.10
CA ALA A 2 16.36 -5.82 16.01
C ALA A 2 15.38 -4.67 16.30
N PRO A 3 15.74 -3.40 16.06
CA PRO A 3 14.76 -2.33 16.11
C PRO A 3 13.82 -2.56 14.92
N PHE A 4 12.62 -3.07 15.19
CA PHE A 4 11.52 -2.93 14.26
C PHE A 4 11.29 -1.43 14.14
N GLN A 5 11.83 -0.85 13.06
CA GLN A 5 11.53 0.51 12.66
C GLN A 5 10.05 0.52 12.32
N THR A 6 9.20 0.66 13.34
CA THR A 6 7.84 1.14 13.17
C THR A 6 7.99 2.57 12.69
N ALA A 7 8.16 2.73 11.37
CA ALA A 7 7.84 3.96 10.69
C ALA A 7 6.36 4.19 10.98
N GLN A 8 6.07 4.85 12.12
CA GLN A 8 4.80 5.46 12.41
C GLN A 8 4.66 6.63 11.44
N HIS A 9 4.50 6.32 10.16
CA HIS A 9 4.01 7.27 9.19
C HIS A 9 2.54 7.41 9.55
N VAL A 10 2.22 8.45 10.32
CA VAL A 10 0.84 8.86 10.56
C VAL A 10 0.32 9.23 9.18
N PHE A 11 -0.31 8.27 8.51
CA PHE A 11 -1.06 8.53 7.30
C PHE A 11 -2.24 9.39 7.72
N ASP A 12 -2.35 10.57 7.11
CA ASP A 12 -3.53 11.40 7.29
C ASP A 12 -4.77 10.67 6.74
N GLU A 13 -5.98 11.04 7.14
CA GLU A 13 -7.20 10.33 6.70
C GLU A 13 -7.31 10.26 5.17
N VAL A 14 -6.83 11.32 4.50
CA VAL A 14 -6.76 11.41 3.04
C VAL A 14 -5.77 10.39 2.46
N GLU A 15 -4.60 10.23 3.08
CA GLU A 15 -3.58 9.30 2.62
C GLU A 15 -3.99 7.84 2.91
N LEU A 16 -4.61 7.60 4.07
CA LEU A 16 -5.16 6.29 4.43
C LEU A 16 -6.26 5.88 3.44
N ALA A 17 -7.17 6.80 3.11
CA ALA A 17 -8.24 6.57 2.14
C ALA A 17 -7.69 6.30 0.73
N LEU A 18 -6.56 6.90 0.35
CA LEU A 18 -5.92 6.65 -0.93
C LEU A 18 -5.20 5.30 -0.95
N CYS A 19 -4.41 4.98 0.09
CA CYS A 19 -3.80 3.66 0.25
C CYS A 19 -4.84 2.53 0.24
N GLN A 20 -5.98 2.71 0.93
CA GLN A 20 -7.10 1.76 0.90
C GLN A 20 -7.70 1.60 -0.49
N ARG A 21 -7.94 2.68 -1.24
CA ARG A 21 -8.48 2.61 -2.61
C ARG A 21 -7.55 1.88 -3.56
N VAL A 22 -6.26 2.20 -3.53
CA VAL A 22 -5.25 1.48 -4.31
C VAL A 22 -5.25 0.01 -3.94
N PHE A 23 -5.24 -0.28 -2.65
CA PHE A 23 -5.22 -1.65 -2.14
C PHE A 23 -6.44 -2.45 -2.60
N ASP A 24 -7.65 -1.92 -2.44
CA ASP A 24 -8.88 -2.58 -2.88
C ASP A 24 -8.88 -2.82 -4.40
N ARG A 25 -8.46 -1.81 -5.17
CA ARG A 25 -8.39 -1.89 -6.63
C ARG A 25 -7.38 -2.94 -7.09
N VAL A 26 -6.16 -2.91 -6.56
CA VAL A 26 -5.11 -3.88 -6.92
C VAL A 26 -5.45 -5.27 -6.39
N SER A 27 -5.99 -5.38 -5.16
CA SER A 27 -6.45 -6.66 -4.60
C SER A 27 -7.53 -7.28 -5.47
N SER A 28 -8.49 -6.48 -5.96
CA SER A 28 -9.54 -6.93 -6.88
C SER A 28 -8.98 -7.32 -8.25
N LEU A 29 -8.06 -6.53 -8.82
CA LEU A 29 -7.46 -6.79 -10.13
C LEU A 29 -6.58 -8.04 -10.14
N LYS A 30 -5.71 -8.20 -9.12
CA LYS A 30 -4.85 -9.37 -8.96
C LYS A 30 -5.58 -10.59 -8.38
N ARG A 31 -6.84 -10.44 -7.95
CA ARG A 31 -7.59 -11.46 -7.19
C ARG A 31 -6.77 -12.00 -6.01
N VAL A 32 -6.19 -11.07 -5.25
CA VAL A 32 -5.43 -11.39 -4.05
C VAL A 32 -6.38 -11.97 -3.01
N THR A 33 -6.28 -13.28 -2.80
CA THR A 33 -7.17 -14.05 -1.91
C THR A 33 -6.46 -14.52 -0.64
N ARG A 34 -5.13 -14.51 -0.63
CA ARG A 34 -4.33 -14.92 0.54
C ARG A 34 -3.96 -13.72 1.38
N ASP A 35 -4.10 -13.85 2.69
CA ASP A 35 -3.66 -12.83 3.65
C ASP A 35 -2.19 -12.45 3.48
N ALA A 36 -1.29 -13.42 3.27
CA ALA A 36 0.12 -13.13 3.04
C ALA A 36 0.37 -12.22 1.82
N GLU A 37 -0.36 -12.44 0.72
CA GLU A 37 -0.26 -11.62 -0.48
C GLU A 37 -0.87 -10.23 -0.27
N ARG A 38 -1.91 -10.13 0.57
CA ARG A 38 -2.49 -8.84 1.00
C ARG A 38 -1.49 -8.06 1.85
N GLU A 39 -0.85 -8.69 2.82
CA GLU A 39 0.16 -8.04 3.67
C GLU A 39 1.33 -7.53 2.83
N GLU A 40 1.85 -8.36 1.92
CA GLU A 40 2.88 -7.98 0.95
C GLU A 40 2.43 -6.78 0.10
N LEU A 41 1.21 -6.83 -0.45
CA LEU A 41 0.66 -5.75 -1.26
C LEU A 41 0.54 -4.43 -0.47
N ALA A 42 -0.01 -4.48 0.74
CA ALA A 42 -0.16 -3.32 1.60
C ALA A 42 1.20 -2.70 1.95
N SER A 43 2.18 -3.54 2.32
CA SER A 43 3.54 -3.10 2.62
C SER A 43 4.19 -2.42 1.42
N ARG A 44 3.98 -2.96 0.21
CA ARG A 44 4.50 -2.40 -1.04
C ARG A 44 3.87 -1.07 -1.39
N ILE A 45 2.55 -0.93 -1.23
CA ILE A 45 1.80 0.32 -1.41
C ILE A 45 2.35 1.40 -0.47
N ILE A 46 2.49 1.09 0.82
CA ILE A 46 3.02 2.01 1.85
C ILE A 46 4.45 2.43 1.50
N GLN A 47 5.29 1.49 1.05
CA GLN A 47 6.67 1.78 0.67
C GLN A 47 6.76 2.66 -0.58
N SER A 48 5.93 2.41 -1.60
CA SER A 48 5.80 3.27 -2.78
C SER A 48 5.33 4.68 -2.41
N PHE A 49 4.38 4.79 -1.47
CA PHE A 49 3.90 6.06 -0.96
C PHE A 49 5.00 6.89 -0.31
N ARG A 50 5.80 6.24 0.55
CA ARG A 50 6.95 6.86 1.23
C ARG A 50 8.07 7.27 0.28
N HIS A 51 8.18 6.62 -0.87
CA HIS A 51 9.15 6.97 -1.91
C HIS A 51 8.76 8.23 -2.70
N GLY A 52 7.56 8.79 -2.46
CA GLY A 52 7.06 10.01 -3.09
C GLY A 52 5.96 9.78 -4.12
N VAL A 53 5.55 8.53 -4.36
CA VAL A 53 4.42 8.24 -5.26
C VAL A 53 3.13 8.47 -4.50
N LYS A 54 2.49 9.63 -4.68
CA LYS A 54 1.20 9.96 -4.05
C LYS A 54 -0.01 9.82 -4.97
N ASP A 55 0.22 9.44 -6.22
CA ASP A 55 -0.82 9.27 -7.24
C ASP A 55 -1.41 7.85 -7.22
N GLU A 56 -2.73 7.77 -7.05
CA GLU A 56 -3.49 6.51 -7.07
C GLU A 56 -3.22 5.71 -8.35
N GLU A 57 -3.31 6.35 -9.52
CA GLU A 57 -3.10 5.68 -10.81
C GLU A 57 -1.66 5.20 -11.00
N SER A 58 -0.66 5.98 -10.58
CA SER A 58 0.75 5.59 -10.67
C SER A 58 1.05 4.39 -9.77
N LEU A 59 0.50 4.37 -8.55
CA LEU A 59 0.60 3.21 -7.67
C LEU A 59 -0.08 1.99 -8.28
N VAL A 60 -1.34 2.12 -8.70
CA VAL A 60 -2.08 1.00 -9.30
C VAL A 60 -1.31 0.44 -10.50
N ARG A 61 -0.81 1.31 -11.39
CA ARG A 61 -0.05 0.95 -12.59
C ARG A 61 1.29 0.27 -12.30
N LEU A 62 1.90 0.53 -11.15
CA LEU A 62 3.11 -0.18 -10.70
C LEU A 62 2.82 -1.62 -10.26
N PHE A 63 1.59 -1.89 -9.82
CA PHE A 63 1.22 -3.18 -9.27
C PHE A 63 0.42 -4.05 -10.24
N ILE A 64 -0.29 -3.51 -11.22
CA ILE A 64 -1.02 -4.29 -12.26
C ILE A 64 -0.13 -4.68 -13.45
#